data_AF-A0A1Q4F2N4-F1
#
_entry.id   AF-A0A1Q4F2N4-F1
#
_cell.length_a   1.000
_cell.length_b   1.000
_cell.length_c   1.000
_cell.angle_alpha   90.00
_cell.angle_beta   90.00
_cell.angle_gamma   90.00
#
_symmetry.space_group_name_H-M   'P 1'
#
loop_
_entity.id
_entity.type
_entity.pdbx_description
1 polymer ?
#
loop_
_entity_poly.entity_id
_entity_poly.type
_entity_poly.pdbx_seq_one_letter_code
_entity_poly.pdbx_strand_id
1 'polypeptide(L)'
;MTYQEFITKFNKQVFSIDYHKQLTLAIDICKRLYFDYVDFSEKYQWGDKDILLDAITIVEQSRTNDIKESLIVKTLSQLDAITPDMEDFGSDELGSYALNACAAVYNLVQFINDKHPKHIYDIGIYLTDTIDFKVQEQETLAEQEIDNNPLMVEAKKYLIDNSK
;
A
#
# COMPACT_ATOMS: atom_id res chain seq x y z
N MET A 1 -8.74 16.17 12.65
CA MET A 1 -9.55 15.06 12.14
C MET A 1 -8.97 13.82 12.78
N THR A 2 -9.78 13.15 13.62
CA THR A 2 -9.36 11.93 14.30
C THR A 2 -9.16 10.79 13.28
N TYR A 3 -8.44 9.73 13.66
CA TYR A 3 -8.27 8.56 12.80
C TYR A 3 -9.61 7.93 12.38
N GLN A 4 -10.59 7.85 13.30
CA GLN A 4 -11.92 7.33 13.00
C GLN A 4 -12.71 8.19 11.99
N GLU A 5 -12.61 9.51 12.13
CA GLU A 5 -13.20 10.46 11.17
C GLU A 5 -12.53 10.32 9.80
N PHE A 6 -11.21 10.14 9.80
CA PHE A 6 -10.42 9.90 8.60
C PHE A 6 -10.87 8.63 7.87
N ILE A 7 -10.89 7.47 8.54
CA ILE A 7 -11.29 6.19 7.93
C ILE A 7 -12.68 6.30 7.30
N THR A 8 -13.63 6.86 8.06
CA THR A 8 -15.03 7.01 7.60
C THR A 8 -15.09 7.88 6.34
N LYS A 9 -14.37 9.00 6.34
CA LYS A 9 -14.34 9.94 5.22
C LYS A 9 -13.62 9.36 4.00
N PHE A 10 -12.46 8.76 4.20
CA PHE A 10 -11.65 8.16 3.14
C PHE A 10 -12.39 7.02 2.45
N ASN A 11 -13.00 6.11 3.23
CA ASN A 11 -13.83 5.03 2.70
C ASN A 11 -14.97 5.58 1.81
N LYS A 12 -15.72 6.57 2.31
CA LYS A 12 -16.79 7.20 1.52
C LYS A 12 -16.27 7.81 0.22
N GLN A 13 -15.12 8.49 0.29
CA GLN A 13 -14.51 9.17 -0.85
C GLN A 13 -14.06 8.19 -1.92
N VAL A 14 -13.32 7.16 -1.54
CA VAL A 14 -12.83 6.11 -2.45
C VAL A 14 -13.97 5.44 -3.21
N PHE A 15 -15.08 5.13 -2.54
CA PHE A 15 -16.26 4.53 -3.20
C PHE A 15 -17.05 5.48 -4.10
N SER A 16 -16.75 6.79 -4.06
CA SER A 16 -17.48 7.81 -4.83
C SER A 16 -16.73 8.32 -6.06
N ILE A 17 -15.41 8.16 -6.12
CA ILE A 17 -14.59 8.56 -7.26
C ILE A 17 -14.59 7.49 -8.36
N ASP A 18 -14.30 7.90 -9.59
CA ASP A 18 -14.25 6.99 -10.74
C ASP A 18 -13.00 6.09 -10.73
N TYR A 19 -13.07 5.04 -11.55
CA TYR A 19 -12.02 4.03 -11.69
C TYR A 19 -10.63 4.62 -12.02
N HIS A 20 -10.54 5.66 -12.87
CA HIS A 20 -9.25 6.22 -13.26
C HIS A 20 -8.60 6.98 -12.11
N LYS A 21 -9.41 7.72 -11.32
CA LYS A 21 -8.94 8.37 -10.10
C LYS A 21 -8.50 7.36 -9.05
N GLN A 22 -9.30 6.31 -8.84
CA GLN A 22 -8.97 5.19 -7.94
C GLN A 22 -7.61 4.57 -8.31
N LEU A 23 -7.45 4.22 -9.58
CA LEU A 23 -6.22 3.61 -10.09
C LEU A 23 -5.00 4.52 -9.94
N THR A 24 -5.18 5.84 -10.16
CA THR A 24 -4.10 6.83 -9.97
C THR A 24 -3.66 6.92 -8.52
N LEU A 25 -4.61 7.08 -7.61
CA LEU A 25 -4.30 7.11 -6.18
C LEU A 25 -3.57 5.84 -5.73
N ALA A 26 -4.07 4.66 -6.14
CA ALA A 26 -3.49 3.39 -5.73
C ALA A 26 -2.07 3.17 -6.27
N ILE A 27 -1.81 3.48 -7.54
CA ILE A 27 -0.47 3.41 -8.13
C ILE A 27 0.49 4.33 -7.38
N ASP A 28 0.10 5.58 -7.11
CA ASP A 28 0.96 6.54 -6.45
C ASP A 28 1.32 6.11 -5.02
N ILE A 29 0.38 5.50 -4.29
CA ILE A 29 0.64 4.93 -2.97
C ILE A 29 1.59 3.73 -3.06
N CYS A 30 1.33 2.80 -3.99
CA CYS A 30 2.18 1.61 -4.16
C CYS A 30 3.61 1.99 -4.53
N LYS A 31 3.82 3.02 -5.36
CA LYS A 31 5.15 3.55 -5.68
C LYS A 31 5.87 4.16 -4.48
N ARG A 32 5.14 4.74 -3.53
CA ARG A 32 5.72 5.24 -2.27
C ARG A 32 6.17 4.09 -1.39
N LEU A 33 5.30 3.09 -1.19
CA LEU A 33 5.59 1.92 -0.36
C LEU A 33 6.64 0.98 -0.99
N TYR A 34 6.82 1.02 -2.31
CA TYR A 34 7.83 0.24 -3.01
C TYR A 34 9.23 0.39 -2.38
N PHE A 35 9.63 1.62 -2.01
CA PHE A 35 10.95 1.86 -1.43
C PHE A 35 11.14 1.18 -0.08
N ASP A 36 10.06 1.00 0.69
CA ASP A 36 10.13 0.27 1.96
C ASP A 36 10.43 -1.22 1.74
N TYR A 37 9.88 -1.81 0.68
CA TYR A 37 10.24 -3.17 0.27
C TYR A 37 11.68 -3.26 -0.24
N VAL A 38 12.17 -2.24 -0.96
CA VAL A 38 13.56 -2.19 -1.44
C VAL A 38 14.53 -2.21 -0.26
N ASP A 39 14.33 -1.34 0.73
CA ASP A 39 15.19 -1.25 1.90
C ASP A 39 15.23 -2.59 2.67
N PHE A 40 14.07 -3.21 2.85
CA PHE A 40 13.96 -4.55 3.44
C PHE A 40 14.70 -5.62 2.61
N SER A 41 14.41 -5.70 1.31
CA SER A 41 14.99 -6.71 0.41
C SER A 41 16.51 -6.59 0.35
N GLU A 42 17.04 -5.37 0.33
CA GLU A 42 18.49 -5.13 0.34
C GLU A 42 19.14 -5.47 1.68
N LYS A 43 18.49 -5.18 2.80
CA LYS A 43 19.02 -5.51 4.13
C LYS A 43 19.02 -7.02 4.39
N TYR A 44 17.93 -7.70 4.08
CA TYR A 44 17.73 -9.13 4.39
C TYR A 44 18.13 -10.07 3.26
N GLN A 45 18.46 -9.53 2.07
CA GLN A 45 18.72 -10.31 0.86
C GLN A 45 17.55 -11.27 0.56
N TRP A 46 16.32 -10.78 0.75
CA TRP A 46 15.09 -11.57 0.63
C TRP A 46 14.21 -11.07 -0.51
N GLY A 47 13.50 -12.02 -1.12
CA GLY A 47 12.51 -11.76 -2.17
C GLY A 47 13.14 -11.16 -3.43
N ASP A 48 12.32 -10.45 -4.19
CA ASP A 48 12.72 -9.82 -5.45
C ASP A 48 11.95 -8.51 -5.65
N LYS A 49 12.64 -7.38 -5.49
CA LYS A 49 12.07 -6.05 -5.67
C LYS A 49 11.64 -5.78 -7.11
N ASP A 50 12.21 -6.45 -8.10
CA ASP A 50 11.83 -6.26 -9.50
C ASP A 50 10.44 -6.86 -9.75
N ILE A 51 10.07 -7.95 -9.08
CA ILE A 51 8.71 -8.51 -9.13
C ILE A 51 7.66 -7.50 -8.64
N LEU A 52 7.96 -6.79 -7.55
CA LEU A 52 7.05 -5.79 -6.99
C LEU A 52 6.89 -4.58 -7.93
N LEU A 53 8.00 -4.12 -8.53
CA LEU A 53 8.01 -3.03 -9.49
C LEU A 53 7.30 -3.41 -10.81
N ASP A 54 7.52 -4.62 -11.29
CA ASP A 54 6.88 -5.17 -12.49
C ASP A 54 5.36 -5.24 -12.30
N ALA A 55 4.89 -5.67 -11.13
CA ALA A 55 3.46 -5.69 -10.81
C ALA A 55 2.83 -4.29 -10.88
N ILE A 56 3.48 -3.28 -10.30
CA ILE A 56 3.05 -1.88 -10.40
C ILE A 56 3.01 -1.46 -11.87
N THR A 57 4.06 -1.76 -12.64
CA THR A 57 4.20 -1.38 -14.05
C THR A 57 3.12 -2.02 -14.93
N ILE A 58 2.80 -3.31 -14.73
CA ILE A 58 1.71 -4.01 -15.42
C ILE A 58 0.38 -3.28 -15.21
N VAL A 59 0.13 -2.85 -13.96
CA VAL A 59 -1.10 -2.12 -13.63
C VAL A 59 -1.11 -0.72 -14.27
N GLU A 60 0.02 -0.02 -14.34
CA GLU A 60 0.11 1.25 -15.08
C GLU A 60 -0.24 1.06 -16.57
N GLN A 61 0.28 0.00 -17.19
CA GLN A 61 0.02 -0.33 -18.59
C GLN A 61 -1.45 -0.68 -18.86
N SER A 62 -2.17 -1.19 -17.85
CA SER A 62 -3.60 -1.52 -17.92
C SER A 62 -4.50 -0.32 -18.25
N ARG A 63 -4.00 0.91 -18.03
CA ARG A 63 -4.70 2.15 -18.40
C ARG A 63 -4.95 2.28 -19.91
N THR A 64 -4.13 1.63 -20.71
CA THR A 64 -4.13 1.77 -22.18
C THR A 64 -4.28 0.44 -22.91
N ASN A 65 -4.10 -0.68 -22.21
CA ASN A 65 -4.13 -2.02 -22.79
C ASN A 65 -4.92 -2.96 -21.88
N ASP A 66 -5.66 -3.90 -22.48
CA ASP A 66 -6.28 -4.97 -21.71
C ASP A 66 -5.21 -5.92 -21.18
N ILE A 67 -5.26 -6.20 -19.87
CA ILE A 67 -4.39 -7.17 -19.21
C ILE A 67 -5.07 -8.53 -19.23
N LYS A 68 -4.34 -9.55 -19.67
CA LYS A 68 -4.85 -10.93 -19.66
C LYS A 68 -4.99 -11.43 -18.22
N GLU A 69 -6.10 -12.07 -17.92
CA GLU A 69 -6.36 -12.70 -16.62
C GLU A 69 -5.23 -13.66 -16.19
N SER A 70 -4.64 -14.41 -17.12
CA SER A 70 -3.51 -15.29 -16.82
C SER A 70 -2.26 -14.54 -16.34
N LEU A 71 -2.04 -13.30 -16.79
CA LEU A 71 -0.96 -12.45 -16.30
C LEU A 71 -1.27 -11.93 -14.89
N ILE A 72 -2.53 -11.58 -14.60
CA ILE A 72 -2.98 -11.19 -13.26
C ILE A 72 -2.73 -12.33 -12.28
N VAL A 73 -3.23 -13.53 -12.57
CA VAL A 73 -3.06 -14.72 -11.71
C VAL A 73 -1.59 -15.04 -11.47
N LYS A 74 -0.76 -14.99 -12.53
CA LYS A 74 0.68 -15.19 -12.40
C LYS A 74 1.32 -14.13 -11.49
N THR A 75 0.98 -12.86 -11.69
CA THR A 75 1.54 -11.75 -10.92
C THR A 75 1.19 -11.87 -9.44
N LEU A 76 -0.06 -12.19 -9.11
CA LEU A 76 -0.49 -12.42 -7.72
C LEU A 76 0.29 -13.55 -7.06
N SER A 77 0.48 -14.68 -7.76
CA SER A 77 1.29 -15.79 -7.23
C SER A 77 2.76 -15.42 -7.03
N GLN A 78 3.31 -14.55 -7.87
CA GLN A 78 4.68 -14.04 -7.69
C GLN A 78 4.78 -13.09 -6.49
N LEU A 79 3.78 -12.23 -6.28
CA LEU A 79 3.69 -11.36 -5.11
C LEU A 79 3.60 -12.16 -3.81
N ASP A 80 2.77 -13.20 -3.77
CA ASP A 80 2.66 -14.10 -2.62
C ASP A 80 4.03 -14.73 -2.26
N ALA A 81 4.80 -15.14 -3.27
CA ALA A 81 6.10 -15.78 -3.06
C ALA A 81 7.18 -14.84 -2.52
N ILE A 82 7.05 -13.52 -2.73
CA ILE A 82 8.02 -12.53 -2.26
C ILE A 82 7.56 -11.78 -1.00
N THR A 83 6.33 -12.01 -0.56
CA THR A 83 5.75 -11.39 0.63
C THR A 83 6.43 -11.99 1.87
N PRO A 84 7.05 -11.17 2.73
CA PRO A 84 7.71 -11.68 3.92
C PRO A 84 6.70 -12.17 4.96
N ASP A 85 7.02 -13.26 5.63
CA ASP A 85 6.39 -13.62 6.90
C ASP A 85 7.09 -12.85 8.03
N MET A 86 6.33 -12.11 8.85
CA MET A 86 6.91 -11.30 9.93
C MET A 86 7.67 -12.15 10.96
N GLU A 87 7.29 -13.42 11.14
CA GLU A 87 7.96 -14.32 12.10
C GLU A 87 9.41 -14.62 11.70
N ASP A 88 9.75 -14.54 10.40
CA ASP A 88 11.08 -14.86 9.87
C ASP A 88 12.10 -13.74 10.09
N PHE A 89 11.66 -12.51 10.33
CA PHE A 89 12.53 -11.31 10.38
C PHE A 89 12.63 -10.67 11.77
N GLY A 90 12.11 -11.35 12.80
CA GLY A 90 12.22 -10.93 14.20
C GLY A 90 11.45 -9.65 14.51
N SER A 91 11.99 -8.81 15.39
CA SER A 91 11.35 -7.56 15.84
C SER A 91 11.77 -6.33 15.02
N ASP A 92 12.18 -6.52 13.77
CA ASP A 92 12.62 -5.42 12.90
C ASP A 92 11.44 -4.93 12.06
N GLU A 93 11.10 -3.65 12.20
CA GLU A 93 9.91 -3.06 11.58
C GLU A 93 9.97 -3.05 10.05
N LEU A 94 11.16 -3.20 9.44
CA LEU A 94 11.28 -3.34 7.98
C LEU A 94 10.49 -4.55 7.45
N GLY A 95 10.34 -5.61 8.25
CA GLY A 95 9.46 -6.73 7.90
C GLY A 95 8.00 -6.29 7.75
N SER A 96 7.51 -5.48 8.69
CA SER A 96 6.17 -4.87 8.66
C SER A 96 6.00 -3.96 7.43
N TYR A 97 7.01 -3.16 7.08
CA TYR A 97 6.90 -2.22 5.97
C TYR A 97 6.87 -2.96 4.63
N ALA A 98 7.73 -3.98 4.49
CA ALA A 98 7.74 -4.82 3.31
C ALA A 98 6.45 -5.62 3.15
N LEU A 99 5.87 -6.13 4.25
CA LEU A 99 4.56 -6.77 4.23
C LEU A 99 3.48 -5.81 3.73
N ASN A 100 3.42 -4.59 4.28
CA ASN A 100 2.46 -3.57 3.86
C ASN A 100 2.64 -3.18 2.39
N ALA A 101 3.88 -3.06 1.91
CA ALA A 101 4.17 -2.78 0.51
C ALA A 101 3.68 -3.91 -0.42
N CYS A 102 3.97 -5.17 -0.08
CA CYS A 102 3.47 -6.33 -0.83
C CYS A 102 1.95 -6.40 -0.81
N ALA A 103 1.32 -6.22 0.34
CA ALA A 103 -0.13 -6.27 0.48
C ALA A 103 -0.82 -5.14 -0.30
N ALA A 104 -0.25 -3.94 -0.32
CA ALA A 104 -0.75 -2.84 -1.14
C ALA A 104 -0.67 -3.14 -2.64
N VAL A 105 0.47 -3.65 -3.13
CA VAL A 105 0.63 -4.00 -4.56
C VAL A 105 -0.24 -5.19 -4.93
N TYR A 106 -0.43 -6.16 -4.04
CA TYR A 106 -1.36 -7.27 -4.24
C TYR A 106 -2.79 -6.74 -4.43
N ASN A 107 -3.24 -5.83 -3.56
CA ASN A 107 -4.55 -5.18 -3.69
C ASN A 107 -4.66 -4.36 -4.99
N LEU A 108 -3.57 -3.74 -5.44
CA LEU A 108 -3.55 -3.00 -6.70
C LEU A 108 -3.79 -3.94 -7.90
N VAL A 109 -3.16 -5.12 -7.90
CA VAL A 109 -3.37 -6.13 -8.94
C VAL A 109 -4.76 -6.76 -8.86
N GLN A 110 -5.30 -6.99 -7.66
CA GLN A 110 -6.69 -7.45 -7.49
C GLN A 110 -7.70 -6.40 -7.98
N PHE A 111 -7.44 -5.12 -7.74
CA PHE A 111 -8.33 -4.05 -8.18
C PHE A 111 -8.52 -4.00 -9.70
N ILE A 112 -7.47 -4.25 -10.49
CA ILE A 112 -7.64 -4.30 -11.96
C ILE A 112 -8.40 -5.54 -12.43
N ASN A 113 -8.48 -6.58 -11.59
CA ASN A 113 -9.21 -7.81 -11.87
C ASN A 113 -10.72 -7.65 -11.61
N ASP A 114 -11.09 -7.20 -10.41
CA ASP A 114 -12.50 -7.17 -9.96
C ASP A 114 -13.13 -5.77 -9.92
N LYS A 115 -12.30 -4.71 -10.04
CA LYS A 115 -12.69 -3.29 -10.01
C LYS A 115 -13.37 -2.86 -8.71
N HIS A 116 -13.13 -3.56 -7.61
CA HIS A 116 -13.79 -3.29 -6.35
C HIS A 116 -13.06 -2.18 -5.54
N PRO A 117 -13.72 -1.05 -5.21
CA PRO A 117 -13.07 0.09 -4.53
C PRO A 117 -12.44 -0.21 -3.17
N LYS A 118 -12.88 -1.29 -2.50
CA LYS A 118 -12.29 -1.77 -1.24
C LYS A 118 -10.76 -1.94 -1.34
N HIS A 119 -10.24 -2.41 -2.46
CA HIS A 119 -8.80 -2.55 -2.66
C HIS A 119 -8.05 -1.22 -2.52
N ILE A 120 -8.64 -0.13 -3.02
CA ILE A 120 -8.05 1.21 -2.94
C ILE A 120 -8.09 1.74 -1.51
N TYR A 121 -9.18 1.43 -0.79
CA TYR A 121 -9.27 1.73 0.63
C TYR A 121 -8.18 0.99 1.41
N ASP A 122 -8.04 -0.32 1.22
CA ASP A 122 -7.03 -1.14 1.90
C ASP A 122 -5.60 -0.66 1.59
N ILE A 123 -5.30 -0.28 0.34
CA ILE A 123 -4.02 0.35 -0.05
C ILE A 123 -3.73 1.63 0.75
N GLY A 124 -4.75 2.48 0.95
CA GLY A 124 -4.61 3.67 1.78
C GLY A 124 -4.37 3.36 3.25
N ILE A 125 -4.95 2.27 3.77
CA ILE A 125 -4.70 1.79 5.13
C ILE A 125 -3.27 1.28 5.29
N TYR A 126 -2.75 0.50 4.34
CA TYR A 126 -1.34 0.06 4.40
C TYR A 126 -0.35 1.23 4.40
N LEU A 127 -0.68 2.35 3.75
CA LEU A 127 0.11 3.58 3.85
C LEU A 127 0.08 4.13 5.27
N THR A 128 -1.08 4.28 5.90
CA THR A 128 -1.17 4.81 7.26
C THR A 128 -0.54 3.87 8.28
N ASP A 129 -0.70 2.56 8.13
CA ASP A 129 -0.08 1.57 9.02
C ASP A 129 1.45 1.62 8.92
N THR A 130 1.99 1.77 7.70
CA THR A 130 3.45 1.95 7.50
C THR A 130 3.96 3.23 8.16
N ILE A 131 3.19 4.33 8.08
CA ILE A 131 3.54 5.58 8.76
C ILE A 131 3.42 5.46 10.28
N ASP A 132 2.43 4.72 10.78
CA ASP A 132 2.25 4.42 12.20
C ASP A 132 3.50 3.74 12.76
N PHE A 133 3.93 2.64 12.14
CA PHE A 133 5.14 1.94 12.56
C PHE A 133 6.39 2.85 12.50
N LYS A 134 6.58 3.64 11.43
CA LYS A 134 7.70 4.60 11.31
C LYS A 134 7.72 5.65 12.41
N VAL A 135 6.54 6.08 12.86
CA VAL A 135 6.41 7.02 13.97
C VAL A 135 6.76 6.32 15.29
N GLN A 136 6.34 5.07 15.47
CA GLN A 136 6.60 4.29 16.69
C GLN A 136 8.06 3.83 16.83
N GLU A 137 8.83 3.72 15.74
CA GLU A 137 10.28 3.43 15.80
C GLU A 137 11.07 4.45 16.61
N GLN A 138 10.63 5.71 16.58
CA GLN A 138 11.34 6.82 17.22
C GLN A 138 11.02 6.89 18.71
N GLU A 139 9.75 6.74 19.06
CA GLU A 139 9.24 6.84 20.43
C GLU A 139 7.99 5.96 20.59
N THR A 140 7.83 5.32 21.75
CA THR A 140 6.58 4.64 22.09
C THR A 140 5.52 5.68 22.43
N LEU A 141 4.67 5.97 21.45
CA LEU A 141 3.61 6.97 21.53
C LEU A 141 2.25 6.34 21.78
N ALA A 142 1.37 7.03 22.50
CA ALA A 142 -0.03 6.67 22.55
C ALA A 142 -0.72 6.94 21.20
N GLU A 143 -1.83 6.24 20.91
CA GLU A 143 -2.58 6.37 19.66
C GLU A 143 -2.94 7.83 19.32
N GLN A 144 -3.33 8.62 20.33
CA GLN A 144 -3.64 10.04 20.14
C GLN A 144 -2.42 10.87 19.75
N GLU A 145 -1.23 10.51 20.22
CA GLU A 145 0.02 11.19 19.87
C GLU A 145 0.43 10.85 18.44
N ILE A 146 0.26 9.59 18.03
CA ILE A 146 0.48 9.16 16.64
C ILE A 146 -0.49 9.86 15.70
N ASP A 147 -1.78 9.93 16.04
CA ASP A 147 -2.82 10.58 15.23
C ASP A 147 -2.53 12.08 14.98
N ASN A 148 -1.79 12.72 15.90
CA ASN A 148 -1.36 14.11 15.81
C ASN A 148 0.08 14.28 15.28
N ASN A 149 0.81 13.18 15.04
CA ASN A 149 2.15 13.23 14.50
C ASN A 149 2.14 13.88 13.10
N PRO A 150 3.08 14.80 12.78
CA PRO A 150 3.13 15.46 11.48
C PRO A 150 3.09 14.51 10.28
N LEU A 151 3.77 13.35 10.35
CA LEU A 151 3.80 12.37 9.26
C LEU A 151 2.43 11.72 9.06
N MET A 152 1.75 11.34 10.14
CA MET A 152 0.41 10.76 10.09
C MET A 152 -0.63 11.79 9.61
N VAL A 153 -0.52 13.04 10.06
CA VAL A 153 -1.38 14.14 9.59
C VAL A 153 -1.19 14.38 8.09
N GLU A 154 0.05 14.37 7.61
CA GLU A 154 0.36 14.51 6.18
C GLU A 154 -0.19 13.34 5.36
N ALA A 155 -0.01 12.09 5.81
CA ALA A 155 -0.51 10.90 5.14
C ALA A 155 -2.05 10.91 5.01
N LYS A 156 -2.76 11.19 6.12
CA LYS A 156 -4.22 11.34 6.10
C LYS A 156 -4.67 12.45 5.17
N LYS A 157 -4.00 13.61 5.21
CA LYS A 157 -4.31 14.74 4.33
C LYS A 157 -4.12 14.37 2.86
N TYR A 158 -3.01 13.72 2.52
CA TYR A 158 -2.72 13.24 1.17
C TYR A 158 -3.82 12.32 0.66
N LEU A 159 -4.24 11.32 1.44
CA LEU A 159 -5.29 10.38 1.06
C LEU A 159 -6.65 11.07 0.85
N ILE A 160 -7.02 12.00 1.73
CA ILE A 160 -8.28 12.75 1.63
C ILE A 160 -8.27 13.72 0.43
N ASP A 161 -7.15 14.37 0.14
CA ASP A 161 -7.06 15.36 -0.93
C ASP A 161 -7.02 14.71 -2.31
N ASN A 162 -6.43 13.51 -2.43
CA ASN A 162 -6.35 12.76 -3.70
C ASN A 162 -7.51 11.77 -3.92
N SER A 163 -8.48 11.70 -3.00
CA SER A 163 -9.72 10.91 -3.16
C SER A 163 -10.96 11.78 -3.38
N LYS A 164 -10.81 12.97 -3.96
CA LYS A 164 -11.91 13.91 -4.29
C LYS A 164 -12.32 13.87 -5.77
#